data_AF-A0A3M7TI24-F1
#
_entry.id   AF-A0A3M7TI24-F1
#
_cell.length_a   1.000
_cell.length_b   1.000
_cell.length_c   1.000
_cell.angle_alpha   90.00
_cell.angle_beta   90.00
_cell.angle_gamma   90.00
#
_symmetry.space_group_name_H-M   'P 1'
#
loop_
_entity.id
_entity.type
_entity.pdbx_description
1 polymer ?
#
loop_
_entity_poly.entity_id
_entity_poly.type
_entity_poly.pdbx_seq_one_letter_code
_entity_poly.pdbx_strand_id
1 'polypeptide(L)'
;MYGQNKVPKDTYSDWLYVQSDKPVQERFKLINEDGDFGIFQIQFQLDTQDQTHCNKPQCLGYIMAFGVPDESGQNLIYSHYKVMNTMSETYTLPENVRIKLNFSDGSKRFLTDKGFFYTSNDGDSPQQAYVFSNCVDNIISNYPQHRCSEFDETKAITIEK
;
A
#
# COMPACT_ATOMS: atom_id res chain seq x y z
N MET A 1 10.33 -0.13 -27.15
CA MET A 1 9.71 -1.13 -26.25
C MET A 1 10.03 -0.69 -24.83
N TYR A 2 9.07 -0.15 -24.09
CA TYR A 2 9.27 0.17 -22.68
C TYR A 2 9.26 -1.15 -21.90
N GLY A 3 10.45 -1.67 -21.62
CA GLY A 3 10.62 -2.84 -20.75
C GLY A 3 10.26 -2.45 -19.33
N GLN A 4 8.99 -2.58 -18.96
CA GLN A 4 8.62 -2.61 -17.56
C GLN A 4 9.08 -3.96 -17.01
N ASN A 5 10.09 -3.94 -16.15
CA ASN A 5 10.59 -5.14 -15.51
C ASN A 5 9.53 -5.61 -14.52
N LYS A 6 8.78 -6.64 -14.90
CA LYS A 6 7.93 -7.36 -13.94
C LYS A 6 8.79 -7.77 -12.76
N VAL A 7 8.30 -7.56 -11.54
CA VAL A 7 9.03 -8.01 -10.35
C VAL A 7 9.09 -9.54 -10.40
N PRO A 8 10.28 -10.16 -10.31
CA PRO A 8 10.37 -11.60 -10.19
C PRO A 8 9.58 -12.09 -8.98
N LYS A 9 9.03 -13.29 -9.08
CA LYS A 9 8.39 -13.95 -7.95
C LYS A 9 9.35 -13.98 -6.74
N ASP A 10 8.78 -13.85 -5.53
CA ASP A 10 9.51 -13.85 -4.26
C ASP A 10 10.51 -12.69 -4.09
N THR A 11 10.44 -11.68 -4.97
CA THR A 11 11.19 -10.42 -4.84
C THR A 11 10.22 -9.28 -4.51
N TYR A 12 10.66 -8.34 -3.67
CA TYR A 12 9.86 -7.14 -3.39
C TYR A 12 10.01 -6.11 -4.51
N SER A 13 8.94 -5.34 -4.75
CA SER A 13 9.00 -4.08 -5.49
C SER A 13 9.88 -3.05 -4.78
N ASP A 14 10.11 -1.91 -5.43
CA ASP A 14 10.67 -0.74 -4.75
C ASP A 14 9.72 -0.26 -3.66
N TRP A 15 10.25 0.56 -2.75
CA TRP A 15 9.46 1.30 -1.79
C TRP A 15 8.70 2.42 -2.50
N LEU A 16 7.38 2.44 -2.30
CA LEU A 16 6.45 3.38 -2.90
C LEU A 16 5.76 4.16 -1.78
N TYR A 17 5.61 5.48 -1.92
CA TYR A 17 4.84 6.24 -0.94
C TYR A 17 3.37 5.86 -1.03
N VAL A 18 2.78 5.50 0.12
CA VAL A 18 1.34 5.23 0.25
C VAL A 18 0.53 6.45 -0.17
N GLN A 19 1.02 7.63 0.21
CA GLN A 19 0.50 8.93 -0.18
C GLN A 19 1.67 9.92 -0.29
N SER A 20 1.75 10.67 -1.39
CA SER A 20 2.95 11.45 -1.74
C SER A 20 3.31 12.58 -0.77
N ASP A 21 2.40 13.03 0.09
CA ASP A 21 2.63 14.10 1.08
C ASP A 21 3.05 13.56 2.46
N LYS A 22 3.27 12.26 2.60
CA LYS A 22 3.61 11.59 3.86
C LYS A 22 4.75 10.58 3.66
N PRO A 23 5.61 10.35 4.67
CA PRO A 23 6.76 9.48 4.53
C PRO A 23 6.45 7.99 4.77
N VAL A 24 5.17 7.61 4.78
CA VAL A 24 4.77 6.21 4.93
C VAL A 24 4.91 5.54 3.57
N GLN A 25 5.72 4.48 3.54
CA GLN A 25 6.01 3.73 2.32
C GLN A 25 5.52 2.30 2.42
N GLU A 26 5.19 1.73 1.27
CA GLU A 26 4.78 0.34 1.09
C GLU A 26 5.56 -0.35 -0.02
N ARG A 27 5.64 -1.67 0.04
CA ARG A 27 6.16 -2.50 -1.06
C ARG A 27 5.49 -3.87 -1.08
N PHE A 28 5.55 -4.52 -2.24
CA PHE A 28 4.79 -5.73 -2.52
C PHE A 28 5.70 -6.86 -3.00
N LYS A 29 5.41 -8.08 -2.56
CA LYS A 29 6.05 -9.30 -3.07
C LYS A 29 4.98 -10.31 -3.47
N LEU A 30 5.01 -10.75 -4.72
CA LEU A 30 4.15 -11.85 -5.18
C LEU A 30 4.69 -13.18 -4.62
N ILE A 31 3.87 -13.83 -3.79
CA ILE A 31 4.20 -15.12 -3.14
C ILE A 31 3.78 -16.29 -4.01
N ASN A 32 2.56 -16.25 -4.55
CA ASN A 32 2.06 -17.22 -5.51
C ASN A 32 0.87 -16.64 -6.29
N GLU A 33 0.43 -17.38 -7.30
CA GLU A 33 -0.78 -17.11 -8.06
C GLU A 33 -1.75 -18.27 -7.83
N ASP A 34 -3.03 -17.94 -7.73
CA ASP A 34 -4.16 -18.85 -7.55
C ASP A 34 -5.27 -18.45 -8.54
N GLY A 35 -5.28 -19.11 -9.70
CA GLY A 35 -6.19 -18.80 -10.81
C GLY A 35 -6.05 -17.35 -11.27
N ASP A 36 -7.13 -16.58 -11.14
CA ASP A 36 -7.18 -15.18 -11.55
C ASP A 36 -6.54 -14.21 -10.55
N PHE A 37 -6.01 -14.70 -9.43
CA PHE A 37 -5.53 -13.89 -8.31
C PHE A 37 -4.05 -14.11 -8.02
N GLY A 38 -3.38 -13.05 -7.57
CA GLY A 38 -2.05 -13.11 -6.96
C GLY A 38 -2.17 -12.92 -5.45
N ILE A 39 -1.34 -13.64 -4.70
CA ILE A 39 -1.21 -13.50 -3.25
C ILE A 39 0.06 -12.72 -2.95
N PHE A 40 -0.10 -11.59 -2.27
CA PHE A 40 0.97 -10.63 -2.03
C PHE A 40 1.28 -10.52 -0.54
N GLN A 41 2.56 -10.54 -0.21
CA GLN A 41 3.04 -10.06 1.09
C GLN A 41 3.34 -8.57 0.98
N ILE A 42 2.83 -7.79 1.92
CA ILE A 42 2.98 -6.33 1.95
C ILE A 42 3.87 -5.96 3.14
N GLN A 43 4.71 -4.96 2.92
CA GLN A 43 5.52 -4.35 3.98
C GLN A 43 5.32 -2.85 4.01
N PHE A 44 5.43 -2.28 5.21
CA PHE A 44 5.44 -0.85 5.47
C PHE A 44 6.77 -0.42 6.08
N GLN A 45 7.18 0.81 5.78
CA GLN A 45 8.25 1.49 6.49
C GLN A 45 7.99 2.99 6.59
N LEU A 46 8.79 3.66 7.42
CA LEU A 46 8.90 5.12 7.41
C LEU A 46 10.18 5.54 6.71
N ASP A 47 10.05 6.44 5.74
CA ASP A 47 11.17 7.22 5.27
C ASP A 47 11.51 8.31 6.29
N THR A 48 12.51 8.04 7.13
CA THR A 48 12.95 8.97 8.18
C THR A 48 13.77 10.14 7.63
N GLN A 49 14.21 10.07 6.38
CA GLN A 49 15.01 11.11 5.72
C GLN A 49 14.15 12.09 4.92
N ASP A 50 12.88 11.76 4.65
CA ASP A 50 11.97 12.64 3.95
C ASP A 50 11.66 13.92 4.77
N GLN A 51 11.56 15.06 4.08
CA GLN A 51 11.32 16.36 4.71
C GLN A 51 9.96 16.49 5.41
N THR A 52 8.98 15.66 5.03
CA THR A 52 7.64 15.62 5.64
C THR A 52 7.62 14.76 6.90
N HIS A 53 8.76 14.14 7.26
CA HIS A 53 8.86 13.32 8.45
C HIS A 53 8.53 14.08 9.75
N CYS A 54 7.76 13.39 10.58
CA CYS A 54 7.17 13.77 11.85
C CYS A 54 8.25 13.92 12.94
N ASN A 55 9.05 14.98 12.80
CA ASN A 55 10.21 15.27 13.67
C ASN A 55 9.91 16.29 14.78
N LYS A 56 8.70 16.89 14.79
CA LYS A 56 8.33 17.88 15.82
C LYS A 56 7.77 17.18 17.06
N PRO A 57 8.00 17.67 18.29
CA PRO A 57 7.54 17.02 19.52
C PRO A 57 6.04 16.75 19.60
N GLN A 58 5.23 17.60 18.96
CA GLN A 58 3.78 17.45 18.90
C GLN A 58 3.31 16.41 17.90
N CYS A 59 4.18 15.92 17.02
CA CYS A 59 3.84 14.95 16.00
C CYS A 59 4.25 13.57 16.51
N LEU A 60 3.26 12.68 16.69
CA LEU A 60 3.46 11.36 17.31
C LEU A 60 3.65 10.25 16.26
N GLY A 61 3.28 10.50 15.00
CA GLY A 61 3.34 9.54 13.91
C GLY A 61 2.25 9.81 12.90
N TYR A 62 1.72 8.74 12.32
CA TYR A 62 0.72 8.78 11.26
C TYR A 62 -0.39 7.79 11.51
N ILE A 63 -1.62 8.16 11.19
CA ILE A 63 -2.69 7.19 10.98
C ILE A 63 -2.64 6.75 9.52
N MET A 64 -3.07 5.51 9.26
CA MET A 64 -3.24 4.99 7.92
C MET A 64 -4.51 4.15 7.85
N ALA A 65 -5.40 4.50 6.92
CA ALA A 65 -6.45 3.60 6.45
C ALA A 65 -5.95 2.97 5.15
N PHE A 66 -5.74 1.66 5.16
CA PHE A 66 -5.21 0.89 4.03
C PHE A 66 -6.33 0.07 3.40
N GLY A 67 -6.83 0.52 2.25
CA GLY A 67 -8.01 -0.05 1.58
C GLY A 67 -7.61 -1.05 0.51
N VAL A 68 -7.96 -2.31 0.72
CA VAL A 68 -7.73 -3.42 -0.22
C VAL A 68 -9.06 -3.78 -0.90
N PRO A 69 -9.10 -3.94 -2.23
CA PRO A 69 -10.30 -4.40 -2.90
C PRO A 69 -10.63 -5.84 -2.50
N ASP A 70 -11.91 -6.11 -2.24
CA ASP A 70 -12.38 -7.48 -2.03
C ASP A 70 -12.28 -8.32 -3.33
N GLU A 71 -12.61 -9.61 -3.25
CA GLU A 71 -12.50 -10.51 -4.41
C GLU A 71 -13.42 -10.12 -5.57
N SER A 72 -14.51 -9.41 -5.28
CA SER A 72 -15.43 -8.88 -6.31
C SER A 72 -14.84 -7.65 -7.02
N GLY A 73 -13.90 -6.96 -6.36
CA GLY A 73 -13.35 -5.68 -6.81
C GLY A 73 -14.33 -4.51 -6.69
N GLN A 74 -15.51 -4.72 -6.08
CA GLN A 74 -16.55 -3.69 -5.94
C GLN A 74 -16.51 -2.99 -4.58
N ASN A 75 -15.97 -3.65 -3.55
CA ASN A 75 -15.85 -3.06 -2.22
C ASN A 75 -14.39 -2.98 -1.79
N LEU A 76 -14.15 -2.13 -0.80
CA LEU A 76 -12.86 -1.98 -0.13
C LEU A 76 -12.97 -2.48 1.30
N ILE A 77 -12.00 -3.28 1.72
CA ILE A 77 -11.81 -3.71 3.10
C ILE A 77 -10.65 -2.87 3.65
N TYR A 78 -10.95 -2.07 4.66
CA TYR A 78 -9.97 -1.19 5.29
C TYR A 78 -9.30 -1.88 6.48
N SER A 79 -7.97 -1.86 6.48
CA SER A 79 -7.16 -2.08 7.69
C SER A 79 -6.70 -0.73 8.23
N HIS A 80 -6.60 -0.60 9.55
CA HIS A 80 -6.30 0.67 10.20
C HIS A 80 -5.02 0.56 11.01
N TYR A 81 -4.12 1.52 10.85
CA TYR A 81 -2.81 1.50 11.50
C TYR A 81 -2.47 2.85 12.11
N LYS A 82 -1.75 2.82 13.23
CA LYS A 82 -1.01 3.96 13.79
C LYS A 82 0.48 3.68 13.61
N VAL A 83 1.08 4.31 12.62
CA VAL A 83 2.52 4.21 12.32
C VAL A 83 3.25 5.28 13.14
N MET A 84 3.81 4.88 14.27
CA MET A 84 4.46 5.82 15.19
C MET A 84 5.77 6.32 14.61
N ASN A 85 6.14 7.58 14.87
CA ASN A 85 7.40 8.14 14.36
C ASN A 85 8.67 7.49 14.95
N THR A 86 8.51 6.64 15.95
CA THR A 86 9.57 5.81 16.52
C THR A 86 9.83 4.52 15.73
N MET A 87 8.96 4.15 14.79
CA MET A 87 9.13 2.98 13.94
C MET A 87 10.44 3.10 13.16
N SER A 88 11.32 2.11 13.34
CA SER A 88 12.65 2.08 12.73
C SER A 88 12.87 0.85 11.85
N GLU A 89 12.05 -0.18 12.03
CA GLU A 89 12.13 -1.43 11.28
C GLU A 89 11.04 -1.53 10.21
N THR A 90 11.22 -2.46 9.29
CA THR A 90 10.18 -2.82 8.32
C THR A 90 9.06 -3.60 9.01
N TYR A 91 7.82 -3.13 8.92
CA TYR A 91 6.65 -3.89 9.37
C TYR A 91 6.13 -4.75 8.22
N THR A 92 5.93 -6.05 8.45
CA THR A 92 5.28 -6.95 7.48
C THR A 92 3.86 -7.19 7.92
N LEU A 93 2.89 -7.02 7.02
CA LEU A 93 1.50 -7.38 7.33
C LEU A 93 1.44 -8.86 7.72
N PRO A 94 0.72 -9.21 8.79
CA PRO A 94 0.62 -10.59 9.25
C PRO A 94 -0.14 -11.47 8.24
N GLU A 95 -1.07 -10.87 7.49
CA GLU A 95 -1.88 -11.55 6.50
C GLU A 95 -1.43 -11.18 5.08
N ASN A 96 -1.45 -12.17 4.19
CA ASN A 96 -1.22 -11.93 2.77
C ASN A 96 -2.49 -11.37 2.13
N VAL A 97 -2.31 -10.50 1.14
CA VAL A 97 -3.38 -9.84 0.43
C VAL A 97 -3.60 -10.49 -0.92
N ARG A 98 -4.86 -10.86 -1.22
CA ARG A 98 -5.26 -11.46 -2.48
C ARG A 98 -5.76 -10.38 -3.44
N ILE A 99 -5.11 -10.25 -4.59
CA ILE A 99 -5.42 -9.23 -5.60
C ILE A 99 -5.75 -9.90 -6.93
N LYS A 100 -6.85 -9.51 -7.57
CA LYS A 100 -7.21 -9.98 -8.91
C LYS A 100 -6.20 -9.47 -9.95
N LEU A 101 -5.66 -10.40 -10.74
CA LEU A 101 -4.66 -10.15 -11.79
C LEU A 101 -5.22 -10.39 -13.19
N ASN A 102 -6.16 -11.33 -13.37
CA ASN A 102 -6.77 -11.62 -14.67
C ASN A 102 -8.27 -11.25 -14.65
N PHE A 103 -8.73 -10.58 -15.70
CA PHE A 103 -10.11 -10.08 -15.80
C PHE A 103 -10.82 -10.70 -17.00
N SER A 104 -12.16 -10.79 -16.92
CA SER A 104 -13.00 -11.44 -17.94
C SER A 104 -13.02 -10.70 -19.27
N ASP A 105 -12.65 -9.42 -19.30
CA ASP A 105 -12.50 -8.62 -20.51
C ASP A 105 -11.15 -8.86 -21.22
N GLY A 106 -10.30 -9.74 -20.67
CA GLY A 106 -8.97 -10.04 -21.18
C GLY A 106 -7.88 -9.10 -20.66
N SER A 107 -8.23 -8.05 -19.92
CA SER A 107 -7.23 -7.19 -19.28
C SER A 107 -6.46 -7.95 -18.21
N LYS A 108 -5.22 -7.53 -17.99
CA LYS A 108 -4.32 -8.16 -17.01
C LYS A 108 -3.64 -7.11 -16.18
N ARG A 109 -3.52 -7.37 -14.88
CA ARG A 109 -2.74 -6.60 -13.92
C ARG A 109 -1.50 -7.39 -13.53
N PHE A 110 -0.39 -6.69 -13.31
CA PHE A 110 0.86 -7.27 -12.86
C PHE A 110 1.64 -6.28 -12.01
N LEU A 111 2.55 -6.81 -11.18
CA LEU A 111 3.44 -6.02 -10.34
C LEU A 111 4.75 -5.71 -11.08
N THR A 112 5.18 -4.46 -11.01
CA THR A 112 6.48 -3.95 -11.45
C THR A 112 7.23 -3.37 -10.24
N ASP A 113 8.50 -3.04 -10.42
CA ASP A 113 9.30 -2.30 -9.43
C ASP A 113 8.57 -1.04 -8.93
N LYS A 114 7.85 -0.36 -9.83
CA LYS A 114 7.10 0.88 -9.59
C LYS A 114 5.64 0.68 -9.16
N GLY A 115 5.27 -0.53 -8.75
CA GLY A 115 3.93 -0.88 -8.31
C GLY A 115 3.10 -1.57 -9.39
N PHE A 116 1.77 -1.53 -9.24
CA PHE A 116 0.87 -2.27 -10.11
C PHE A 116 0.60 -1.54 -11.42
N PHE A 117 0.58 -2.31 -12.51
CA PHE A 117 0.23 -1.87 -13.85
C PHE A 117 -0.84 -2.78 -14.43
N TYR A 118 -1.59 -2.29 -15.41
CA TYR A 118 -2.52 -3.09 -16.19
C TYR A 118 -2.27 -2.92 -17.69
N THR A 119 -2.58 -3.96 -18.45
CA THR A 119 -2.68 -3.93 -19.91
C THR A 119 -4.11 -4.21 -20.32
N SER A 120 -4.63 -3.46 -21.29
CA SER A 120 -5.90 -3.76 -21.95
C SER A 120 -5.75 -4.99 -22.85
N ASN A 121 -6.88 -5.58 -23.25
CA ASN A 121 -6.91 -6.67 -24.22
C ASN A 121 -6.56 -6.18 -25.65
N ASP A 122 -6.62 -4.86 -25.89
CA ASP A 122 -6.42 -4.24 -27.20
C ASP A 122 -4.93 -4.04 -27.56
N GLY A 123 -4.01 -4.50 -26.70
CA GLY A 123 -2.57 -4.43 -26.96
C GLY A 123 -1.94 -3.08 -26.66
N ASP A 124 -2.60 -2.24 -25.86
CA ASP A 124 -2.08 -0.94 -25.45
C ASP A 124 -0.82 -1.06 -24.58
N SER A 125 -0.10 0.06 -24.49
CA SER A 125 0.99 0.19 -23.53
C SER A 125 0.47 0.03 -22.10
N PRO A 126 1.21 -0.66 -21.21
CA PRO A 126 0.82 -0.79 -19.81
C PRO A 126 0.59 0.57 -19.14
N GLN A 127 -0.48 0.66 -18.36
CA GLN A 127 -0.84 1.85 -17.57
C GLN A 127 -0.76 1.56 -16.08
N GLN A 128 -0.44 2.57 -15.28
CA GLN A 128 -0.40 2.43 -13.83
C GLN A 128 -1.79 2.09 -13.28
N ALA A 129 -1.85 1.11 -12.38
CA ALA A 129 -3.07 0.65 -11.73
C ALA A 129 -3.04 1.07 -10.26
N TYR A 130 -3.98 1.92 -9.86
CA TYR A 130 -4.21 2.29 -8.46
C TYR A 130 -5.09 1.22 -7.81
N VAL A 131 -4.45 0.19 -7.26
CA VAL A 131 -5.13 -0.99 -6.70
C VAL A 131 -5.70 -0.72 -5.31
N PHE A 132 -5.00 0.09 -4.52
CA PHE A 132 -5.32 0.36 -3.13
C PHE A 132 -5.96 1.75 -2.99
N SER A 133 -6.88 1.87 -2.04
CA SER A 133 -7.47 3.14 -1.63
C SER A 133 -6.96 3.49 -0.26
N ASN A 134 -5.89 4.28 -0.22
CA ASN A 134 -5.18 4.57 1.01
C ASN A 134 -5.40 6.01 1.46
N CYS A 135 -5.38 6.23 2.77
CA CYS A 135 -5.28 7.57 3.34
C CYS A 135 -4.28 7.57 4.48
N VAL A 136 -3.39 8.56 4.50
CA VAL A 136 -2.41 8.77 5.57
C VAL A 136 -2.55 10.19 6.11
N ASP A 137 -2.57 10.34 7.43
CA ASP A 137 -2.51 11.67 8.04
C ASP A 137 -1.71 11.67 9.35
N ASN A 138 -1.31 12.85 9.80
CA ASN A 138 -0.47 12.96 10.99
C ASN A 138 -1.28 12.73 12.26
N ILE A 139 -0.67 12.05 13.24
CA ILE A 139 -1.14 12.04 14.63
C ILE A 139 -0.50 13.24 15.32
N ILE A 140 -1.31 14.23 15.69
CA ILE A 140 -0.84 15.43 16.39
C ILE A 140 -1.35 15.41 17.84
N SER A 141 -0.42 15.56 18.79
CA SER A 141 -0.72 15.62 20.22
C SER A 141 -1.76 16.70 20.51
N ASN A 142 -2.79 16.34 21.28
CA ASN A 142 -3.93 17.18 21.63
C ASN A 142 -4.77 17.68 20.43
N TYR A 143 -4.67 17.03 19.27
CA TYR A 143 -5.48 17.35 18.10
C TYR A 143 -6.05 16.07 17.47
N PRO A 144 -7.29 15.68 17.81
CA PRO A 144 -7.87 14.40 17.40
C PRO A 144 -8.40 14.39 15.96
N GLN A 145 -8.42 15.54 15.27
CA GLN A 145 -8.96 15.64 13.92
C GLN A 145 -7.94 15.14 12.90
N HIS A 146 -8.43 14.44 11.87
CA HIS A 146 -7.64 13.98 10.74
C HIS A 146 -8.50 13.95 9.47
N ARG A 147 -7.84 13.89 8.30
CA ARG A 147 -8.52 13.90 6.98
C ARG A 147 -9.00 12.52 6.51
N CYS A 148 -8.55 11.44 7.14
CA CYS A 148 -8.89 10.08 6.73
C CYS A 148 -10.27 9.65 7.24
N SER A 149 -11.32 9.83 6.43
CA SER A 149 -12.70 9.48 6.79
C SER A 149 -12.89 8.00 7.09
N GLU A 150 -12.15 7.14 6.41
CA GLU A 150 -12.23 5.68 6.54
C GLU A 150 -11.43 5.14 7.74
N PHE A 151 -10.69 5.99 8.45
CA PHE A 151 -9.88 5.53 9.58
C PHE A 151 -10.74 5.28 10.82
N ASP A 152 -10.68 4.06 11.36
CA ASP A 152 -11.33 3.68 12.61
C ASP A 152 -10.26 3.43 13.69
N GLU A 153 -10.15 4.38 14.61
CA GLU A 153 -9.18 4.32 15.71
C GLU A 153 -9.37 3.08 16.60
N THR A 154 -10.59 2.59 16.76
CA THR A 154 -10.89 1.46 17.65
C THR A 154 -10.39 0.13 17.11
N LYS A 155 -10.12 0.08 15.80
CA LYS A 155 -9.59 -1.09 15.09
C LYS A 155 -8.11 -0.95 14.75
N ALA A 156 -7.49 0.18 15.11
CA ALA A 156 -6.15 0.50 14.66
C ALA A 156 -5.07 -0.33 15.36
N ILE A 157 -4.16 -0.89 14.57
CA ILE A 157 -2.95 -1.55 15.07
C ILE A 157 -1.83 -0.52 15.17
N THR A 158 -1.20 -0.42 16.34
CA THR A 158 -0.02 0.43 16.54
C THR A 158 1.25 -0.28 16.06
N ILE A 159 2.04 0.43 15.24
CA ILE A 159 3.34 0.01 14.71
C ILE A 159 4.39 0.98 15.26
N GLU A 160 5.30 0.52 16.12
CA GLU A 160 6.23 1.38 16.87
C GLU A 160 7.67 0.85 16.99
N LYS A 161 7.99 -0.27 16.33
CA LYS A 161 9.31 -0.92 16.34
C LYS A 161 10.15 -0.51 15.13
#